data_AF-A0A960ZYV3-F1
#
_entry.id   AF-A0A960ZYV3-F1
#
_cell.length_a   1.000
_cell.length_b   1.000
_cell.length_c   1.000
_cell.angle_alpha   90.00
_cell.angle_beta   90.00
_cell.angle_gamma   90.00
#
_symmetry.space_group_name_H-M   'P 1'
#
loop_
_entity.id
_entity.type
_entity.pdbx_description
1 polymer ?
#
loop_
_entity_poly.entity_id
_entity_poly.type
_entity_poly.pdbx_seq_one_letter_code
_entity_poly.pdbx_strand_id
1 'polypeptide(L)' 'MFEFYDERLGGPVGLLKVTDARANFAEILKSEKKLVITRHGRPTKILVDYDEYLALLEKAGGKNANWEKSKEKAVA' A
#
# COMPACT_ATOMS: atom_id res chain seq x y z
N MET A 1 -4.17 -7.08 15.54
CA MET A 1 -3.54 -7.13 14.21
C MET A 1 -3.41 -8.60 13.83
N PHE A 2 -3.84 -8.98 12.63
CA PHE A 2 -3.72 -10.37 12.14
C PHE A 2 -2.66 -10.38 11.04
N GLU A 3 -1.72 -11.32 11.07
CA GLU A 3 -0.67 -11.44 10.05
C GLU A 3 -0.94 -12.71 9.23
N PHE A 4 -0.81 -12.60 7.91
CA PHE A 4 -0.88 -13.74 7.00
C PHE A 4 0.27 -13.68 5.99
N TYR A 5 0.66 -14.82 5.46
CA TYR A 5 1.70 -14.90 4.45
C TYR A 5 1.06 -14.90 3.06
N ASP A 6 1.54 -14.04 2.16
CA ASP A 6 1.09 -14.00 0.76
C ASP A 6 2.30 -13.97 -0.18
N GLU A 7 2.46 -15.05 -0.95
CA GLU A 7 3.54 -15.20 -1.93
C GLU A 7 3.49 -14.17 -3.06
N ARG A 8 2.29 -13.70 -3.45
CA ARG A 8 2.12 -12.71 -4.53
C ARG A 8 2.52 -11.32 -4.05
N LEU A 9 2.33 -11.06 -2.76
CA LEU A 9 2.78 -9.84 -2.11
C LEU A 9 4.18 -10.00 -1.52
N GLY A 10 4.87 -11.12 -1.76
CA GLY A 10 6.28 -11.30 -1.43
C GLY A 10 6.59 -11.28 0.06
N GLY A 11 5.72 -11.83 0.92
CA GLY A 11 6.04 -12.03 2.34
C GLY A 11 4.87 -11.90 3.31
N PRO A 12 5.15 -11.70 4.61
CA PRO A 12 4.13 -11.49 5.62
C PRO A 12 3.43 -10.13 5.43
N VAL A 13 2.10 -10.17 5.49
CA VAL A 13 1.22 -9.01 5.31
C VAL A 13 0.32 -8.89 6.53
N GLY A 14 0.32 -7.72 7.15
CA GLY A 14 -0.59 -7.41 8.23
C GLY A 14 -1.97 -7.00 7.71
N LEU A 15 -3.02 -7.43 8.38
CA LEU A 15 -4.40 -7.00 8.12
C LEU A 15 -4.84 -6.02 9.21
N LEU A 16 -5.35 -4.86 8.80
CA LEU A 16 -5.80 -3.80 9.71
C LEU A 16 -7.15 -3.22 9.28
N LYS A 17 -8.01 -2.89 10.24
CA LYS A 17 -9.26 -2.16 9.94
C LYS A 17 -8.95 -0.68 9.72
N VAL A 18 -9.73 -0.03 8.87
CA VAL A 18 -9.55 1.40 8.55
C VAL A 18 -9.65 2.30 9.78
N THR A 19 -10.42 1.92 10.80
CA THR A 19 -10.52 2.67 12.08
C THR A 19 -9.20 2.65 12.83
N ASP A 20 -8.62 1.46 12.97
CA ASP A 20 -7.38 1.24 13.71
C ASP A 20 -6.18 1.85 12.96
N ALA A 21 -6.24 1.79 11.63
CA ALA A 21 -5.26 2.41 10.75
C ALA A 21 -5.20 3.93 10.90
N ARG A 22 -6.36 4.57 11.09
CA ARG A 22 -6.45 6.02 11.31
C ARG A 22 -5.98 6.41 12.71
N ALA A 23 -6.37 5.64 13.72
CA ALA A 23 -6.00 5.92 15.11
C ALA A 23 -4.48 5.83 15.32
N ASN A 24 -3.81 4.89 14.66
CA ASN A 24 -2.38 4.61 14.85
C ASN A 24 -1.52 4.97 13.62
N PHE A 25 -1.97 5.95 12.81
CA PHE A 25 -1.36 6.25 11.52
C PHE A 25 0.15 6.52 11.60
N ALA A 26 0.59 7.28 12.60
CA ALA A 26 2.00 7.62 12.78
C ALA A 26 2.87 6.40 13.13
N GLU A 27 2.36 5.45 13.90
CA GLU A 27 3.06 4.21 14.25
C GLU A 27 3.13 3.26 13.06
N ILE A 28 2.05 3.21 12.29
CA ILE A 28 1.94 2.42 11.07
C ILE A 28 2.94 2.90 10.02
N LEU A 29 3.13 4.20 9.86
CA LEU A 29 4.13 4.74 8.93
C LEU A 29 5.58 4.44 9.34
N LYS A 30 5.83 4.22 10.64
CA LYS A 30 7.15 3.79 11.14
C LYS A 30 7.38 2.29 11.00
N SER A 31 6.31 1.53 10.75
CA SER A 31 6.38 0.09 10.56
C SER A 31 6.81 -0.21 9.13
N GLU A 32 7.89 -0.96 8.97
CA GLU A 32 8.35 -1.48 7.68
C GLU A 32 7.46 -2.64 7.14
N LYS A 33 6.41 -3.01 7.88
CA LYS A 33 5.49 -4.08 7.47
C LYS A 33 4.51 -3.62 6.39
N LYS A 34 4.29 -4.49 5.41
CA LYS A 34 3.17 -4.39 4.46
C LYS A 34 1.85 -4.55 5.17
N LEU A 35 0.89 -3.68 4.89
CA LEU A 35 -0.42 -3.72 5.52
C LEU A 35 -1.55 -3.66 4.50
N VAL A 36 -2.52 -4.56 4.62
CA VAL A 36 -3.81 -4.47 3.93
C VAL A 36 -4.81 -3.80 4.85
N ILE A 37 -5.34 -2.66 4.39
CA ILE A 37 -6.37 -1.90 5.08
C ILE A 37 -7.75 -2.35 4.61
N THR A 38 -8.57 -2.76 5.56
CA THR A 38 -9.92 -3.28 5.34
C THR A 38 -11.00 -2.32 5.83
N ARG A 39 -12.15 -2.31 5.13
CA ARG A 39 -13.38 -1.63 5.57
C ARG A 39 -14.54 -2.60 5.42
N HIS A 40 -15.31 -2.81 6.50
CA HIS A 40 -16.40 -3.80 6.54
C HIS A 40 -15.96 -5.21 6.08
N GLY A 41 -14.75 -5.64 6.47
CA GLY A 41 -14.20 -6.95 6.12
C GLY A 41 -13.67 -7.08 4.69
N ARG A 42 -13.77 -6.03 3.85
CA ARG A 42 -13.24 -6.04 2.48
C ARG A 42 -11.92 -5.28 2.40
N PRO A 43 -10.91 -5.79 1.68
CA PRO A 43 -9.67 -5.05 1.43
C PRO A 43 -9.97 -3.81 0.57
N THR A 44 -9.37 -2.68 0.94
CA THR A 44 -9.61 -1.39 0.26
C THR A 44 -8.33 -0.71 -0.20
N LYS A 45 -7.25 -0.87 0.56
CA LYS A 45 -5.94 -0.27 0.28
C LYS A 45 -4.85 -1.21 0.76
N ILE A 46 -3.66 -1.07 0.18
CA ILE A 46 -2.44 -1.67 0.68
C ILE A 46 -1.46 -0.54 1.01
N LEU A 47 -0.74 -0.68 2.11
CA LEU A 47 0.43 0.11 2.46
C LEU A 47 1.66 -0.75 2.19
N VAL A 48 2.55 -0.24 1.36
CA VAL A 48 3.82 -0.86 0.99
C VAL A 48 4.89 0.22 0.98
N ASP A 49 6.16 -0.18 1.07
CA ASP A 49 7.25 0.75 0.83
C ASP A 49 7.16 1.33 -0.59
N TYR A 50 7.56 2.59 -0.73
CA TYR A 50 7.56 3.27 -2.02
C TYR A 50 8.52 2.62 -3.02
N ASP A 51 9.70 2.19 -2.57
CA ASP A 51 10.69 1.54 -3.44
C ASP A 51 10.18 0.20 -3.93
N GLU A 52 9.46 -0.53 -3.08
CA GLU A 52 8.81 -1.77 -3.46
C GLU A 52 7.67 -1.54 -4.46
N TYR A 53 6.87 -0.49 -4.27
CA TYR A 53 5.84 -0.11 -5.23
C TYR A 53 6.44 0.16 -6.62
N LEU A 54 7.57 0.86 -6.69
CA LEU A 54 8.29 1.09 -7.95
C LEU A 54 8.77 -0.22 -8.58
N ALA A 55 9.35 -1.13 -7.80
CA ALA A 55 9.80 -2.43 -8.29
C ALA A 55 8.64 -3.31 -8.81
N LEU A 56 7.47 -3.26 -8.15
CA LEU A 56 6.27 -3.97 -8.60
C LEU A 56 5.73 -3.40 -9.91
N LEU A 57 5.73 -2.08 -10.06
CA LEU A 57 5.32 -1.42 -11.31
C LEU A 57 6.22 -1.79 -12.48
N GLU A 58 7.54 -1.77 -12.27
CA GLU A 58 8.52 -2.15 -13.28
C GLU A 58 8.31 -3.60 -13.72
N LYS A 59 8.16 -4.53 -12.76
CA LYS A 59 7.86 -5.95 -13.03
C LYS A 59 6.54 -6.15 -13.77
N ALA A 60 5.54 -5.32 -13.50
CA ALA A 60 4.24 -5.39 -14.18
C ALA A 60 4.28 -4.83 -15.61
N GLY A 61 5.42 -4.31 -16.09
CA GLY A 61 5.57 -3.72 -17.42
C GLY A 61 4.76 -2.43 -17.62
N GLY A 62 4.30 -1.82 -16.52
CA GLY A 62 3.40 -0.66 -16.56
C GLY A 62 4.17 0.67 -16.58
N LYS A 63 4.06 1.43 -17.69
CA LYS A 63 4.28 2.88 -17.62
C LYS A 63 3.20 3.49 -16.73
N ASN A 64 3.58 4.22 -15.69
CA ASN A 64 2.66 4.75 -14.67
C ASN A 64 1.83 5.93 -15.23
N ALA A 65 0.90 5.65 -16.14
CA ALA A 65 0.16 6.65 -16.94
C ALA A 65 -0.70 7.61 -16.10
N ASN A 66 -0.99 7.27 -14.84
CA ASN A 66 -1.77 8.11 -13.93
C ASN A 66 -0.90 9.11 -13.14
N TRP A 67 0.40 8.83 -12.97
CA TRP A 67 1.36 9.71 -12.29
C TRP A 67 1.75 10.90 -13.18
N GLU A 68 1.97 10.68 -14.48
CA GLU A 68 2.30 11.76 -15.42
C GLU A 68 1.18 12.80 -15.55
N LYS A 69 -0.08 12.36 -15.65
CA LYS A 69 -1.26 13.25 -15.66
C LYS A 69 -1.41 14.08 -14.38
N SER A 70 -0.98 13.53 -13.24
CA SER A 70 -1.05 14.23 -11.95
C SER A 70 0.04 15.29 -11.82
N LYS A 71 1.22 15.09 -12.43
CA LYS A 71 2.26 16.13 -12.54
C LYS A 71 1.83 17.30 -13.43
N GLU A 72 1.22 17.02 -14.59
CA GLU A 72 0.73 18.09 -15.47
C GLU A 72 -0.33 18.99 -14.80
N LYS A 73 -1.20 18.42 -13.97
CA LYS A 73 -2.20 19.19 -13.22
C LYS A 73 -1.66 19.94 -12.00
N ALA A 74 -0.51 19.55 -11.46
CA ALA A 74 0.09 20.21 -10.31
C ALA A 74 0.98 21.41 -10.70
N VAL A 75 1.27 21.56 -11.98
CA VAL A 75 2.16 22.60 -12.54
C VAL A 75 1.39 23.63 -13.39
N ALA A 76 0.09 23.42 -13.64
CA ALA A 76 -0.83 24.35 -14.32
C ALA A 76 -1.68 25.12 -13.30
#